data_AF-A0A9Q0V3T6-F1
#
_entry.id   AF-A0A9Q0V3T6-F1
#
_cell.length_a   1.000
_cell.length_b   1.000
_cell.length_c   1.000
_cell.angle_alpha   90.00
_cell.angle_beta   90.00
_cell.angle_gamma   90.00
#
_symmetry.space_group_name_H-M   'P 1'
#
loop_
_entity.id
_entity.type
_entity.pdbx_description
1 polymer ?
#
loop_
_entity_poly.entity_id
_entity_poly.type
_entity_poly.pdbx_seq_one_letter_code
_entity_poly.pdbx_strand_id
1 'polypeptide(L)'
;MVAVVMRLQVSPGLFNERVFRGLDYVIVEARRNHIRLILSLVNNLVAFGGKNQYVKWAKVAGVNVSLSDDSFFSNPVIKDYYKAYIKAVVKRKNSLSGVMYSEEPAIFAWELMNEPRCASSSSAPVLQAWIAEMAAYIKSLDKRHLVTVGLEGFYGPNTTNKSEIAGFHMLISKQKLIIFPIGWILI
;
A
#
# COMPACT_ATOMS: atom_id res chain seq x y z
N MET A 1 -10.11 -6.67 -28.14
CA MET A 1 -10.72 -5.87 -27.06
C MET A 1 -9.60 -5.50 -26.09
N VAL A 2 -9.14 -4.25 -26.10
CA VAL A 2 -8.07 -3.79 -25.19
C VAL A 2 -8.74 -3.40 -23.88
N ALA A 3 -8.48 -4.13 -22.81
CA ALA A 3 -8.90 -3.71 -21.48
C ALA A 3 -8.19 -2.41 -21.13
N VAL A 4 -8.92 -1.30 -21.08
CA VAL A 4 -8.40 -0.03 -20.56
C VAL A 4 -8.29 -0.20 -19.04
N VAL A 5 -7.15 -0.68 -18.57
CA VAL A 5 -6.86 -0.71 -17.12
C VAL A 5 -6.66 0.74 -16.67
N MET A 6 -7.69 1.35 -16.10
CA MET A 6 -7.57 2.68 -15.48
C MET A 6 -6.73 2.55 -14.21
N ARG A 7 -5.55 3.14 -14.22
CA ARG A 7 -4.61 3.12 -13.09
C ARG A 7 -4.71 4.43 -12.31
N LEU A 8 -4.71 4.34 -10.99
CA LEU A 8 -4.68 5.52 -10.12
C LEU A 8 -3.40 6.33 -10.33
N GLN A 9 -2.25 5.65 -10.40
CA GLN A 9 -0.97 6.26 -10.73
C GLN A 9 -0.54 5.85 -12.14
N VAL A 10 -0.37 6.85 -13.01
CA VAL A 10 -0.03 6.66 -14.43
C VAL A 10 1.49 6.58 -14.62
N SER A 11 2.23 7.43 -13.90
CA SER A 11 3.68 7.45 -13.82
C SER A 11 4.12 7.99 -12.44
N PRO A 12 5.41 7.93 -12.06
CA PRO A 12 5.86 8.50 -10.79
C PRO A 12 5.41 9.97 -10.66
N GLY A 13 4.68 10.28 -9.58
CA GLY A 13 4.13 11.62 -9.32
C GLY A 13 2.91 12.05 -10.15
N LEU A 14 2.47 11.28 -11.16
CA LEU A 14 1.31 11.62 -11.99
C LEU A 14 0.13 10.69 -11.70
N PHE A 15 -1.02 11.29 -11.37
CA PHE A 15 -2.20 10.56 -10.93
C PHE A 15 -3.41 10.85 -11.81
N ASN A 16 -4.26 9.83 -11.98
CA ASN A 16 -5.51 9.95 -12.71
C ASN A 16 -6.61 10.46 -11.76
N GLU A 17 -6.96 11.74 -11.87
CA GLU A 17 -7.97 12.38 -11.02
C GLU A 17 -9.35 11.72 -11.14
N ARG A 18 -9.71 11.16 -12.31
CA ARG A 18 -10.99 10.45 -12.46
C ARG A 18 -11.02 9.19 -11.59
N VAL A 19 -9.93 8.44 -11.54
CA VAL A 19 -9.82 7.24 -10.69
C VAL A 19 -9.82 7.63 -9.21
N PHE A 20 -9.12 8.70 -8.87
CA PHE A 20 -9.11 9.24 -7.51
C PHE A 20 -10.49 9.68 -7.02
N ARG A 21 -11.32 10.28 -7.88
CA ARG A 21 -12.72 10.60 -7.57
C ARG A 21 -13.58 9.33 -7.39
N GLY A 22 -13.25 8.25 -8.08
CA GLY A 22 -13.86 6.94 -7.82
C GLY A 22 -13.57 6.45 -6.40
N LEU A 23 -12.31 6.54 -5.96
CA LEU A 23 -11.93 6.24 -4.57
C LEU A 23 -12.62 7.18 -3.56
N ASP A 24 -12.73 8.47 -3.88
CA ASP A 24 -13.45 9.43 -3.05
C ASP A 24 -14.91 9.00 -2.81
N TYR A 25 -15.58 8.55 -3.87
CA TYR A 25 -16.96 8.04 -3.82
C TYR A 25 -17.07 6.79 -2.94
N VAL A 26 -16.19 5.80 -3.14
CA VAL A 26 -16.21 4.56 -2.34
C VAL A 26 -16.03 4.85 -0.85
N ILE A 27 -15.13 5.77 -0.49
CA ILE A 27 -14.90 6.14 0.91
C ILE A 27 -16.13 6.85 1.51
N VAL A 28 -16.77 7.75 0.75
CA VAL A 28 -17.99 8.43 1.21
C VAL A 28 -19.14 7.44 1.38
N GLU A 29 -19.32 6.50 0.46
CA GLU A 29 -20.34 5.46 0.57
C GLU A 29 -20.06 4.49 1.72
N ALA A 30 -18.80 4.11 1.94
CA ALA A 30 -18.44 3.30 3.10
C ALA A 30 -18.79 4.02 4.40
N ARG A 31 -18.51 5.32 4.50
CA ARG A 31 -18.90 6.15 5.66
C ARG A 31 -20.41 6.15 5.87
N ARG A 32 -21.18 6.40 4.81
CA ARG A 32 -22.66 6.44 4.83
C ARG A 32 -23.27 5.12 5.28
N ASN A 33 -22.64 4.01 4.92
CA ASN A 33 -23.11 2.66 5.23
C ASN A 33 -22.43 2.06 6.47
N HIS A 34 -21.70 2.86 7.27
CA HIS A 34 -20.99 2.41 8.47
C HIS A 34 -19.99 1.26 8.23
N ILE A 35 -19.42 1.19 7.03
CA ILE A 35 -18.37 0.24 6.64
C ILE A 35 -17.00 0.85 6.95
N ARG A 36 -16.05 -0.01 7.34
CA ARG A 36 -14.66 0.35 7.60
C ARG A 36 -13.75 -0.29 6.55
N LEU A 37 -12.85 0.51 5.99
CA LEU A 37 -11.99 0.14 4.88
C LEU A 37 -10.54 -0.05 5.33
N ILE A 38 -9.90 -1.12 4.88
CA ILE A 38 -8.44 -1.20 4.83
C ILE A 38 -8.01 -0.94 3.40
N LEU A 39 -7.16 0.07 3.21
CA LEU A 39 -6.68 0.49 1.90
C LEU A 39 -5.25 0.00 1.68
N SER A 40 -5.07 -0.97 0.78
CA SER A 40 -3.74 -1.46 0.38
C SER A 40 -3.09 -0.55 -0.65
N LEU A 41 -1.93 -0.01 -0.29
CA LEU A 41 -1.26 1.07 -1.02
C LEU A 41 -0.51 0.59 -2.27
N VAL A 42 -0.07 -0.67 -2.31
CA VAL A 42 0.57 -1.26 -3.49
C VAL A 42 0.36 -2.77 -3.51
N ASN A 43 0.41 -3.38 -4.69
CA ASN A 43 0.31 -4.82 -4.84
C ASN A 43 1.69 -5.45 -5.07
N ASN A 44 1.95 -6.62 -4.48
CA ASN A 44 3.14 -7.41 -4.80
C ASN A 44 3.03 -8.10 -6.17
N LEU A 45 1.80 -8.46 -6.59
CA LEU A 45 1.52 -9.11 -7.86
C LEU A 45 1.46 -8.12 -9.04
N VAL A 46 1.55 -8.64 -10.26
CA VAL A 46 1.57 -7.85 -11.52
C VAL A 46 0.24 -7.14 -11.79
N ALA A 47 -0.87 -7.64 -11.24
CA ALA A 47 -2.18 -7.04 -11.40
C ALA A 47 -2.18 -5.58 -10.89
N PHE A 48 -2.68 -4.67 -11.74
CA PHE A 48 -2.74 -3.22 -11.49
C PHE A 48 -1.38 -2.50 -11.42
N GLY A 49 -0.31 -3.13 -11.90
CA GLY A 49 1.05 -2.58 -11.97
C GLY A 49 1.97 -3.23 -10.94
N GLY A 50 1.65 -3.07 -9.66
CA GLY A 50 2.41 -3.64 -8.55
C GLY A 50 3.87 -3.18 -8.47
N LYS A 51 4.68 -3.85 -7.63
CA LYS A 51 6.11 -3.50 -7.44
C LYS A 51 6.92 -3.50 -8.73
N ASN A 52 6.60 -4.38 -9.68
CA ASN A 52 7.30 -4.52 -10.96
C ASN A 52 7.14 -3.26 -11.83
N GLN A 53 6.00 -2.57 -11.73
CA GLN A 53 5.78 -1.33 -12.48
C GLN A 53 6.69 -0.19 -11.98
N TYR A 54 6.96 -0.13 -10.69
CA TYR A 54 7.89 0.83 -10.10
C TYR A 54 9.34 0.59 -10.55
N VAL A 55 9.75 -0.69 -10.61
CA VAL A 55 11.06 -1.07 -11.14
C VAL A 55 11.16 -0.69 -12.63
N LYS A 56 10.11 -0.91 -13.43
CA LYS A 56 10.06 -0.48 -14.84
C LYS A 56 10.18 1.03 -14.99
N TRP A 57 9.47 1.82 -14.17
CA TRP A 57 9.59 3.29 -14.20
C TRP A 57 11.01 3.75 -13.90
N ALA A 58 11.67 3.15 -12.91
CA ALA A 58 13.07 3.46 -12.60
C ALA A 58 14.01 3.10 -13.75
N LYS A 59 13.82 1.94 -14.41
CA LYS A 59 14.60 1.54 -15.60
C LYS A 59 14.46 2.55 -16.74
N VAL A 60 13.23 2.96 -17.06
CA VAL A 60 12.96 3.94 -18.13
C VAL A 60 13.57 5.31 -17.79
N ALA A 61 13.63 5.67 -16.51
CA ALA A 61 14.29 6.89 -16.04
C ALA A 61 15.84 6.79 -15.99
N GLY A 62 16.43 5.67 -16.44
CA GLY A 62 17.89 5.47 -16.47
C GLY A 62 18.51 5.05 -15.13
N VAL A 63 17.70 4.67 -14.13
CA VAL A 63 18.22 4.17 -12.85
C VAL A 63 18.79 2.77 -13.05
N ASN A 64 20.03 2.55 -12.60
CA ASN A 64 20.66 1.24 -12.60
C ASN A 64 20.02 0.32 -11.54
N VAL A 65 18.97 -0.41 -11.94
CA VAL A 65 18.27 -1.37 -11.09
C VAL A 65 18.47 -2.79 -11.60
N SER A 66 18.58 -3.73 -10.65
CA SER A 66 18.69 -5.16 -10.95
C SER A 66 17.50 -5.67 -11.77
N LEU A 67 17.68 -6.81 -12.45
CA LEU A 67 16.59 -7.54 -13.07
C LEU A 67 15.58 -8.10 -12.04
N SER A 68 15.96 -8.17 -10.76
CA SER A 68 15.07 -8.58 -9.68
C SER A 68 14.09 -7.48 -9.27
N ASP A 69 12.82 -7.87 -9.11
CA ASP A 69 11.75 -7.04 -8.58
C ASP A 69 11.96 -6.64 -7.10
N ASP A 70 12.88 -7.32 -6.40
CA ASP A 70 13.27 -6.97 -5.02
C ASP A 70 13.98 -5.61 -4.94
N SER A 71 14.40 -5.04 -6.08
CA SER A 71 14.88 -3.66 -6.17
C SER A 71 13.86 -2.65 -5.64
N PHE A 72 12.57 -2.99 -5.62
CA PHE A 72 11.52 -2.18 -5.02
C PHE A 72 11.75 -1.90 -3.52
N PHE A 73 12.29 -2.87 -2.78
CA PHE A 73 12.50 -2.76 -1.34
C PHE A 73 13.80 -2.03 -1.00
N SER A 74 14.81 -2.08 -1.88
CA SER A 74 16.16 -1.59 -1.58
C SER A 74 16.53 -0.28 -2.28
N ASN A 75 16.06 -0.04 -3.50
CA ASN A 75 16.51 1.10 -4.29
C ASN A 75 15.88 2.42 -3.78
N PRO A 76 16.69 3.44 -3.44
CA PRO A 76 16.19 4.69 -2.87
C PRO A 76 15.24 5.45 -3.80
N VAL A 77 15.51 5.46 -5.11
CA VAL A 77 14.66 6.16 -6.09
C VAL A 77 13.27 5.52 -6.17
N ILE A 78 13.22 4.18 -6.16
CA ILE A 78 11.94 3.47 -6.16
C ILE A 78 11.18 3.70 -4.85
N LYS A 79 11.87 3.66 -3.70
CA LYS A 79 11.27 3.99 -2.41
C LYS A 79 10.69 5.41 -2.40
N ASP A 80 11.36 6.38 -3.03
CA ASP A 80 10.87 7.75 -3.12
C ASP A 80 9.65 7.88 -4.03
N TYR A 81 9.58 7.14 -5.14
CA TYR A 81 8.35 7.05 -5.94
C TYR A 81 7.18 6.53 -5.11
N TYR A 82 7.42 5.52 -4.28
CA TYR A 82 6.39 4.96 -3.42
C TYR A 82 5.98 5.93 -2.29
N LYS A 83 6.93 6.61 -1.65
CA LYS A 83 6.65 7.67 -0.67
C LYS A 83 5.85 8.82 -1.27
N ALA A 84 6.16 9.22 -2.50
CA ALA A 84 5.39 10.25 -3.21
C ALA A 84 3.94 9.80 -3.45
N TYR A 85 3.73 8.52 -3.82
CA TYR A 85 2.40 7.94 -3.92
C TYR A 85 1.66 7.94 -2.58
N ILE A 86 2.28 7.43 -1.51
CA ILE A 86 1.72 7.44 -0.14
C ILE A 86 1.29 8.84 0.25
N LYS A 87 2.17 9.83 0.07
CA LYS A 87 1.90 11.22 0.42
C LYS A 87 0.69 11.75 -0.34
N ALA A 88 0.59 11.48 -1.64
CA ALA A 88 -0.53 11.91 -2.47
C ALA A 88 -1.87 11.31 -2.00
N VAL A 89 -1.89 10.01 -1.63
CA VAL A 89 -3.10 9.34 -1.14
C VAL A 89 -3.47 9.81 0.27
N VAL A 90 -2.55 9.72 1.23
CA VAL A 90 -2.82 10.02 2.64
C VAL A 90 -3.18 11.49 2.86
N LYS A 91 -2.57 12.40 2.10
CA LYS A 91 -2.88 13.84 2.14
C LYS A 91 -3.94 14.27 1.13
N ARG A 92 -4.64 13.33 0.47
CA ARG A 92 -5.74 13.71 -0.42
C ARG A 92 -6.89 14.31 0.39
N LYS A 93 -7.43 15.43 -0.09
CA LYS A 93 -8.74 15.94 0.33
C LYS A 93 -9.80 15.30 -0.56
N ASN A 94 -10.72 14.55 0.06
CA ASN A 94 -11.82 13.92 -0.67
C ASN A 94 -12.65 14.99 -1.41
N SER A 95 -12.82 14.85 -2.72
CA SER A 95 -13.48 15.86 -3.54
C SER A 95 -15.00 15.99 -3.29
N LEU A 96 -15.61 14.96 -2.70
CA LEU A 96 -17.06 14.91 -2.41
C LEU A 96 -17.38 15.36 -0.98
N SER A 97 -16.60 14.90 0.02
CA SER A 97 -16.85 15.23 1.43
C SER A 97 -16.04 16.41 1.94
N GLY A 98 -14.97 16.79 1.24
CA GLY A 98 -14.02 17.81 1.70
C GLY A 98 -13.14 17.36 2.87
N VAL A 99 -13.25 16.12 3.34
CA VAL A 99 -12.46 15.58 4.45
C VAL A 99 -11.13 15.03 3.94
N MET A 100 -10.04 15.29 4.65
CA MET A 100 -8.74 14.70 4.33
C MET A 100 -8.78 13.19 4.56
N TYR A 101 -8.13 12.38 3.73
CA TYR A 101 -8.10 10.92 3.95
C TYR A 101 -7.48 10.57 5.31
N SER A 102 -6.45 11.29 5.75
CA SER A 102 -5.90 11.13 7.09
C SER A 102 -6.86 11.50 8.23
N GLU A 103 -8.03 12.08 7.93
CA GLU A 103 -9.11 12.51 8.84
C GLU A 103 -10.38 11.65 8.73
N GLU A 104 -10.42 10.71 7.79
CA GLU A 104 -11.66 10.06 7.39
C GLU A 104 -11.94 8.77 8.19
N PRO A 105 -12.90 8.77 9.12
CA PRO A 105 -13.15 7.62 10.01
C PRO A 105 -13.64 6.35 9.31
N ALA A 106 -14.09 6.42 8.05
CA ALA A 106 -14.39 5.23 7.27
C ALA A 106 -13.13 4.44 6.88
N ILE A 107 -11.96 5.08 6.86
CA ILE A 107 -10.67 4.40 6.72
C ILE A 107 -10.31 3.85 8.10
N PHE A 108 -10.00 2.56 8.18
CA PHE A 108 -9.59 1.90 9.42
C PHE A 108 -8.08 1.78 9.52
N ALA A 109 -7.44 1.35 8.43
CA ALA A 109 -6.00 1.16 8.37
C ALA A 109 -5.45 1.39 6.97
N TRP A 110 -4.17 1.79 6.95
CA TRP A 110 -3.32 1.75 5.76
C TRP A 110 -2.58 0.43 5.71
N GLU A 111 -2.68 -0.29 4.61
CA GLU A 111 -1.90 -1.50 4.40
C GLU A 111 -0.72 -1.21 3.46
N LEU A 112 0.49 -1.55 3.90
CA LEU A 112 1.73 -1.22 3.20
C LEU A 112 1.84 -1.89 1.84
N MET A 113 1.48 -3.16 1.72
CA MET A 113 1.49 -3.88 0.46
C MET A 113 0.63 -5.14 0.58
N ASN A 114 -0.15 -5.45 -0.44
CA ASN A 114 -0.81 -6.75 -0.53
C ASN A 114 0.23 -7.85 -0.79
N GLU A 115 0.34 -8.80 0.13
CA GLU A 115 1.16 -10.04 0.02
C GLU A 115 2.65 -9.78 -0.30
N PRO A 116 3.40 -9.00 0.50
CA PRO A 116 4.79 -8.72 0.18
C PRO A 116 5.61 -10.01 0.23
N ARG A 117 6.18 -10.40 -0.92
CA ARG A 117 7.12 -11.52 -1.05
C ARG A 117 8.48 -11.02 -1.52
N CYS A 118 9.52 -11.57 -0.92
CA CYS A 118 10.89 -11.42 -1.39
C CYS A 118 11.40 -12.79 -1.80
N ALA A 119 11.89 -12.92 -3.04
CA ALA A 119 12.16 -14.23 -3.64
C ALA A 119 13.45 -14.89 -3.08
N SER A 120 14.42 -14.09 -2.62
CA SER A 120 15.65 -14.60 -2.03
C SER A 120 15.60 -14.68 -0.50
N SER A 121 16.05 -15.81 0.04
CA SER A 121 16.15 -16.09 1.47
C SER A 121 17.04 -15.08 2.24
N SER A 122 17.96 -14.40 1.54
CA SER A 122 18.82 -13.35 2.09
C SER A 122 18.15 -11.97 2.23
N SER A 123 16.91 -11.80 1.74
CA SER A 123 16.26 -10.49 1.66
C SER A 123 15.27 -10.20 2.79
N ALA A 124 15.12 -11.11 3.76
CA ALA A 124 14.26 -10.87 4.93
C ALA A 124 14.65 -9.60 5.72
N PRO A 125 15.94 -9.30 5.97
CA PRO A 125 16.34 -8.05 6.62
C PRO A 125 16.00 -6.81 5.79
N VAL A 126 16.10 -6.89 4.47
CA VAL A 126 15.76 -5.79 3.54
C VAL A 126 14.26 -5.50 3.60
N LEU A 127 13.43 -6.54 3.57
CA LEU A 127 11.98 -6.39 3.69
C LEU A 127 11.59 -5.81 5.06
N GLN A 128 12.19 -6.29 6.15
CA GLN A 128 11.92 -5.77 7.49
C GLN A 128 12.31 -4.29 7.63
N ALA A 129 13.47 -3.90 7.10
CA ALA A 129 13.90 -2.50 7.08
C ALA A 129 12.96 -1.62 6.26
N TRP A 130 12.51 -2.11 5.10
CA TRP A 130 11.54 -1.41 4.27
C TRP A 130 10.18 -1.24 4.97
N ILE A 131 9.68 -2.28 5.65
CA ILE A 131 8.44 -2.23 6.43
C ILE A 131 8.54 -1.15 7.50
N ALA A 132 9.62 -1.15 8.29
CA ALA A 132 9.83 -0.17 9.35
C ALA A 132 9.90 1.27 8.80
N GLU A 133 10.63 1.47 7.70
CA GLU A 133 10.76 2.75 7.02
C GLU A 133 9.41 3.28 6.52
N MET A 134 8.63 2.45 5.82
CA MET A 134 7.36 2.88 5.23
C MET A 134 6.26 3.07 6.29
N ALA A 135 6.22 2.23 7.32
CA ALA A 135 5.29 2.40 8.43
C ALA A 135 5.56 3.72 9.18
N ALA A 136 6.83 4.02 9.48
CA ALA A 136 7.21 5.28 10.10
C ALA A 136 6.87 6.48 9.21
N TYR A 137 7.08 6.37 7.90
CA TYR A 137 6.73 7.43 6.96
C TYR A 137 5.22 7.71 6.92
N ILE A 138 4.37 6.68 6.86
CA ILE A 138 2.91 6.86 6.93
C ILE A 138 2.52 7.52 8.26
N LYS A 139 3.07 7.07 9.38
CA LYS A 139 2.79 7.65 10.70
C LYS A 139 3.21 9.12 10.83
N SER A 140 4.24 9.54 10.10
CA SER A 140 4.62 10.96 10.02
C SER A 140 3.56 11.82 9.30
N LEU A 141 2.82 11.21 8.37
CA LEU A 141 1.77 11.88 7.59
C LEU A 141 0.39 11.78 8.26
N ASP A 142 0.13 10.68 8.96
CA ASP A 142 -1.14 10.35 9.59
C ASP A 142 -0.94 9.66 10.94
N LYS A 143 -1.27 10.38 12.01
CA LYS A 143 -1.14 9.91 13.39
C LYS A 143 -2.37 9.15 13.90
N ARG A 144 -3.47 9.10 13.14
CA ARG A 144 -4.77 8.55 13.58
C ARG A 144 -4.98 7.11 13.15
N HIS A 145 -4.84 6.82 11.86
CA HIS A 145 -5.20 5.50 11.34
C HIS A 145 -4.16 4.44 11.70
N LEU A 146 -4.59 3.19 11.77
CA LEU A 146 -3.70 2.05 11.96
C LEU A 146 -2.84 1.84 10.70
N VAL A 147 -1.71 1.16 10.87
CA VAL A 147 -0.84 0.75 9.75
C VAL A 147 -0.59 -0.75 9.88
N THR A 148 -0.85 -1.48 8.81
CA THR A 148 -0.66 -2.94 8.72
C THR A 148 0.28 -3.25 7.56
N VAL A 149 0.93 -4.42 7.61
CA VAL A 149 1.88 -4.81 6.55
C VAL A 149 1.17 -5.45 5.35
N GLY A 150 0.18 -6.32 5.59
CA GLY A 150 -0.45 -7.17 4.56
C GLY A 150 0.25 -8.52 4.36
N LEU A 151 0.93 -9.04 5.38
CA LEU A 151 1.63 -10.34 5.34
C LEU A 151 0.66 -11.51 5.27
N GLU A 152 0.98 -12.51 4.45
CA GLU A 152 0.22 -13.79 4.33
C GLU A 152 0.44 -14.73 5.54
N GLY A 153 1.40 -14.43 6.41
CA GLY A 153 1.67 -15.22 7.63
C GLY A 153 2.79 -16.25 7.53
N PHE A 154 3.72 -16.13 6.57
CA PHE A 154 4.89 -17.01 6.52
C PHE A 154 5.85 -16.74 7.68
N TYR A 155 5.96 -17.70 8.60
CA TYR A 155 6.98 -17.71 9.64
C TYR A 155 8.33 -18.09 9.04
N GLY A 156 9.37 -17.32 9.32
CA GLY A 156 10.74 -17.70 8.99
C GLY A 156 11.15 -18.99 9.74
N PRO A 157 12.09 -19.79 9.23
CA PRO A 157 12.42 -21.12 9.76
C PRO A 157 13.01 -21.14 11.19
N ASN A 158 13.16 -19.98 11.86
CA ASN A 158 13.81 -19.88 13.17
C ASN A 158 13.02 -19.03 14.20
N THR A 159 11.71 -19.22 14.30
CA THR A 159 10.91 -18.59 15.38
C THR A 159 10.56 -19.60 16.47
N THR A 160 11.55 -19.98 17.29
CA THR A 160 11.35 -20.71 18.55
C THR A 160 11.01 -19.79 19.73
N ASN A 161 11.07 -18.46 19.56
CA ASN A 161 10.61 -17.50 20.59
C ASN A 161 9.26 -16.90 20.21
N LYS A 162 8.19 -17.49 20.77
CA LYS A 162 6.78 -17.15 20.56
C LYS A 162 6.31 -15.82 21.18
N SER A 163 7.19 -14.98 21.74
CA SER A 163 6.76 -13.86 22.60
C SER A 163 6.85 -12.46 21.98
N GLU A 164 7.61 -12.21 20.91
CA GLU A 164 7.79 -10.83 20.41
C GLU A 164 7.01 -10.49 19.12
N ILE A 165 6.60 -11.49 18.35
CA ILE A 165 5.84 -11.29 17.09
C ILE A 165 4.31 -11.22 17.35
N ALA A 166 3.85 -11.68 18.51
CA ALA A 166 2.44 -11.69 18.89
C ALA A 166 1.84 -10.26 19.03
N GLY A 167 2.66 -9.24 19.25
CA GLY A 167 2.22 -7.84 19.40
C GLY A 167 1.66 -7.20 18.14
N PHE A 168 1.95 -7.75 16.95
CA PHE A 168 1.39 -7.25 15.68
C PHE A 168 0.20 -8.08 15.16
N HIS A 169 -0.17 -9.17 15.84
CA HIS A 169 -1.16 -10.13 15.35
C HIS A 169 -2.54 -10.05 16.02
N MET A 170 -2.80 -9.05 16.87
CA MET A 170 -4.03 -9.04 17.67
C MET A 170 -4.90 -7.81 17.40
N LEU A 171 -5.99 -8.04 16.63
CA LEU A 171 -7.37 -7.56 16.85
C LEU A 171 -8.18 -7.67 15.53
N ILE A 172 -8.35 -8.88 15.00
CA ILE A 172 -9.32 -9.13 13.92
C ILE A 172 -10.34 -10.16 14.40
N SER A 173 -11.10 -9.78 15.41
CA SER A 173 -12.29 -10.51 15.82
C SER A 173 -13.36 -9.48 16.20
N LYS A 174 -14.45 -9.45 15.42
CA LYS A 174 -15.73 -8.74 15.64
C LYS A 174 -16.02 -7.41 14.93
N GLN A 175 -15.36 -7.07 13.81
CA GLN A 175 -15.90 -6.04 12.91
C GLN A 175 -15.88 -6.55 11.47
N LYS A 176 -16.95 -6.30 10.70
CA LYS A 176 -17.02 -6.58 9.25
C LYS A 176 -15.94 -5.72 8.58
N LEU A 177 -14.77 -6.31 8.41
CA LEU A 177 -13.57 -5.70 7.85
C LEU A 177 -13.45 -6.18 6.42
N ILE A 178 -13.47 -5.27 5.45
CA ILE A 178 -13.24 -5.60 4.05
C ILE A 178 -11.88 -5.02 3.65
N ILE A 179 -10.99 -5.89 3.21
CA ILE A 179 -9.68 -5.53 2.69
C ILE A 179 -9.84 -5.29 1.19
N PHE A 180 -9.57 -4.06 0.74
CA PHE A 180 -9.58 -3.74 -0.68
C PHE A 180 -8.17 -3.29 -1.10
N PRO A 181 -7.54 -3.96 -2.08
CA PRO A 181 -6.43 -3.36 -2.78
C PRO A 181 -6.96 -2.12 -3.52
N ILE A 182 -6.29 -0.97 -3.41
CA ILE A 182 -6.77 0.26 -4.06
C ILE A 182 -6.94 0.08 -5.59
N GLY A 183 -6.25 -0.89 -6.20
CA GLY A 183 -6.42 -1.28 -7.60
C GLY A 183 -7.76 -1.95 -7.95
N TRP A 184 -8.52 -2.46 -6.99
CA TRP A 184 -9.78 -3.18 -7.21
C TRP A 184 -11.02 -2.28 -7.29
N ILE A 185 -10.85 -0.96 -7.14
CA ILE A 185 -11.96 -0.01 -6.97
C ILE A 185 -12.69 0.35 -8.27
N LEU A 186 -12.32 -0.23 -9.42
CA LEU A 186 -13.04 -0.01 -10.67
C LEU A 186 -13.16 -1.31 -11.49
N ILE A 187 -14.27 -2.01 -11.28
CA ILE A 187 -14.96 -2.79 -12.30
C ILE A 187 -16.40 -2.27 -12.35
#